data_AF-A0A529M6G7-F1
#
_entry.id   AF-A0A529M6G7-F1
#
_cell.length_a   1.000
_cell.length_b   1.000
_cell.length_c   1.000
_cell.angle_alpha   90.00
_cell.angle_beta   90.00
_cell.angle_gamma   90.00
#
_symmetry.space_group_name_H-M   'P 1'
#
loop_
_entity.id
_entity.type
_entity.pdbx_description
1 polymer ?
#
loop_
_entity_poly.entity_id
_entity_poly.type
_entity_poly.pdbx_seq_one_letter_code
_entity_poly.pdbx_strand_id
1 'polypeptide(L)'
;MKAGAFAIALNDAKTDADVEALVANLAKAHSKLKAAPACDADVQAFLNADAAHCAALVKNLAVISVDADPVDPIRAIFKPTVSPLIIDLVCERAIGAAKEAADRLIRAGKPAILDVDAFQAEQRAFVQKNNLPGLLSSFTKQPPVEAIEQLIADRPAFVRQLELIEVGDEACVRAVSDYLRTLADISIWGESGLIFEKNLSDWDDDLVGRYEHVSAEVHDIQAGHPATVRGRIVYRRCAQLQPPLDGRVVPGHFVHGSFNALAHGLRLGWHPDYQTLLEPAT
;
A
#
# COMPACT_ATOMS: atom_id res chain seq x y z
N MET A 1 -3.74 2.65 27.70
CA MET A 1 -4.09 3.54 28.83
C MET A 1 -5.21 2.89 29.63
N LYS A 2 -5.19 2.96 30.98
CA LYS A 2 -6.38 2.57 31.76
C LYS A 2 -7.39 3.70 31.63
N ALA A 3 -8.45 3.49 30.86
CA ALA A 3 -9.58 4.41 30.85
C ALA A 3 -10.08 4.59 32.29
N GLY A 4 -10.22 5.85 32.73
CA GLY A 4 -10.64 6.14 34.10
C GLY A 4 -12.03 5.55 34.34
N ALA A 5 -12.20 4.77 35.41
CA ALA A 5 -13.46 4.08 35.71
C ALA A 5 -14.66 5.04 35.75
N PHE A 6 -14.46 6.29 36.19
CA PHE A 6 -15.49 7.32 36.19
C PHE A 6 -15.85 7.85 34.80
N ALA A 7 -14.90 7.94 33.87
CA ALA A 7 -15.16 8.41 32.50
C ALA A 7 -15.97 7.38 31.71
N ILE A 8 -15.69 6.09 31.92
CA ILE A 8 -16.49 4.98 31.36
C ILE A 8 -17.89 5.00 31.97
N ALA A 9 -17.99 5.11 33.30
CA ALA A 9 -19.29 5.12 33.97
C ALA A 9 -20.16 6.34 33.60
N LEU A 10 -19.54 7.50 33.32
CA LEU A 10 -20.23 8.67 32.75
C LEU A 10 -20.72 8.43 31.33
N ASN A 11 -19.96 7.72 30.50
CA ASN A 11 -20.35 7.38 29.13
C ASN A 11 -21.51 6.38 29.08
N ASP A 12 -21.51 5.40 29.98
CA ASP A 12 -22.45 4.28 29.97
C ASP A 12 -23.79 4.61 30.67
N ALA A 13 -23.83 5.65 31.51
CA ALA A 13 -25.04 6.09 32.19
C ALA A 13 -26.03 6.75 31.21
N LYS A 14 -27.03 5.99 30.74
CA LYS A 14 -28.06 6.46 29.80
C LYS A 14 -29.46 6.59 30.42
N THR A 15 -29.70 6.05 31.61
CA THR A 15 -30.98 6.15 32.32
C THR A 15 -30.89 7.06 33.55
N ASP A 16 -32.02 7.60 34.04
CA ASP A 16 -32.04 8.44 35.24
C ASP A 16 -31.52 7.68 36.48
N ALA A 17 -31.85 6.40 36.60
CA ALA A 17 -31.35 5.55 37.69
C ALA A 17 -29.82 5.35 37.65
N ASP A 18 -29.24 5.21 36.45
CA ASP A 18 -27.79 5.08 36.29
C ASP A 18 -27.08 6.39 36.64
N VAL A 19 -27.66 7.54 36.26
CA VAL A 19 -27.11 8.86 36.60
C VAL A 19 -27.17 9.11 38.10
N GLU A 20 -28.28 8.79 38.76
CA GLU A 20 -28.40 8.94 40.22
C GLU A 20 -27.37 8.07 40.97
N ALA A 21 -27.20 6.82 40.54
CA ALA A 21 -26.20 5.91 41.11
C ALA A 21 -24.77 6.43 40.90
N LEU A 22 -24.49 7.00 39.72
CA LEU A 22 -23.19 7.59 39.38
C LEU A 22 -22.89 8.83 40.23
N VAL A 23 -23.85 9.76 40.35
CA VAL A 23 -23.73 10.98 41.15
C VAL A 23 -23.52 10.63 42.63
N ALA A 24 -24.25 9.63 43.15
CA ALA A 24 -24.08 9.16 44.53
C ALA A 24 -22.70 8.54 44.77
N ASN A 25 -22.17 7.78 43.80
CA ASN A 25 -20.82 7.22 43.86
C ASN A 25 -19.74 8.31 43.77
N LEU A 26 -19.97 9.34 42.96
CA LEU A 26 -19.06 10.48 42.80
C LEU A 26 -19.03 11.33 44.09
N ALA A 27 -20.17 11.60 44.71
CA ALA A 27 -20.26 12.27 46.01
C ALA A 27 -19.57 11.49 47.13
N LYS A 28 -19.76 10.16 47.20
CA LYS A 28 -19.08 9.28 48.17
C LYS A 28 -17.57 9.20 47.95
N ALA A 29 -17.11 9.26 46.70
CA ALA A 29 -15.69 9.27 46.38
C ALA A 29 -15.06 10.62 46.72
N HIS A 30 -15.76 11.71 46.40
CA HIS A 30 -15.38 13.08 46.74
C HIS A 30 -15.22 13.28 48.26
N SER A 31 -16.19 12.82 49.06
CA SER A 31 -16.16 12.95 50.53
C SER A 31 -15.01 12.19 51.21
N LYS A 32 -14.35 11.26 50.49
CA LYS A 32 -13.23 10.44 51.00
C LYS A 32 -11.87 11.00 50.58
N LEU A 33 -11.83 12.05 49.75
CA LEU A 33 -10.57 12.66 49.32
C LEU A 33 -9.93 13.43 50.49
N LYS A 34 -8.65 13.13 50.75
CA LYS A 34 -7.87 13.78 51.81
C LYS A 34 -7.34 15.16 51.42
N ALA A 35 -7.36 15.48 50.12
CA ALA A 35 -6.95 16.76 49.56
C ALA A 35 -7.86 17.11 48.39
N ALA A 36 -8.25 18.39 48.28
CA ALA A 36 -9.09 18.88 47.20
C ALA A 36 -8.31 18.83 45.86
N PRO A 37 -8.84 18.17 44.82
CA PRO A 37 -8.23 18.18 43.49
C PRO A 37 -8.30 19.57 42.85
N ALA A 38 -7.48 19.83 41.83
CA ALA A 38 -7.52 21.12 41.12
C ALA A 38 -8.89 21.43 40.46
N CYS A 39 -9.69 20.40 40.18
CA CYS A 39 -11.04 20.49 39.62
C CYS A 39 -12.16 20.48 40.69
N ASP A 40 -11.84 20.65 41.98
CA ASP A 40 -12.80 20.56 43.07
C ASP A 40 -13.99 21.52 42.91
N ALA A 41 -13.73 22.74 42.42
CA ALA A 41 -14.75 23.75 42.16
C ALA A 41 -15.77 23.29 41.11
N ASP A 42 -15.31 22.68 40.01
CA ASP A 42 -16.17 22.18 38.93
C ASP A 42 -16.98 20.96 39.39
N VAL A 43 -16.35 20.08 40.16
CA VAL A 43 -17.01 18.90 40.73
C VAL A 43 -18.09 19.33 41.74
N GLN A 44 -17.82 20.31 42.58
CA GLN A 44 -18.79 20.89 43.51
C GLN A 44 -19.92 21.61 42.77
N ALA A 45 -19.62 22.36 41.70
CA ALA A 45 -20.64 22.98 40.87
C ALA A 45 -21.58 21.94 40.24
N PHE A 46 -21.04 20.80 39.79
CA PHE A 46 -21.84 19.69 39.27
C PHE A 46 -22.66 19.00 40.35
N LEU A 47 -22.08 18.71 41.53
CA LEU A 47 -22.80 18.04 42.62
C LEU A 47 -23.92 18.91 43.24
N ASN A 48 -23.76 20.24 43.18
CA ASN A 48 -24.75 21.20 43.69
C ASN A 48 -25.76 21.67 42.63
N ALA A 49 -25.60 21.26 41.37
CA ALA A 49 -26.54 21.57 40.31
C ALA A 49 -27.83 20.75 40.43
N ASP A 50 -28.90 21.24 39.82
CA ASP A 50 -30.19 20.57 39.80
C ASP A 50 -30.12 19.18 39.13
N ALA A 51 -30.80 18.20 39.71
CA ALA A 51 -30.76 16.81 39.28
C ALA A 51 -31.16 16.63 37.80
N ALA A 52 -32.10 17.45 37.31
CA ALA A 52 -32.52 17.44 35.92
C ALA A 52 -31.40 17.89 34.97
N HIS A 53 -30.62 18.90 35.38
CA HIS A 53 -29.49 19.41 34.60
C HIS A 53 -28.31 18.43 34.60
N CYS A 54 -28.04 17.77 35.73
CA CYS A 54 -27.02 16.72 35.82
C CYS A 54 -27.38 15.51 34.95
N ALA A 55 -28.65 15.07 35.00
CA ALA A 55 -29.15 13.98 34.14
C ALA A 55 -29.04 14.33 32.66
N ALA A 56 -29.40 15.55 32.26
CA ALA A 56 -29.27 16.00 30.88
C ALA A 56 -27.81 16.02 30.42
N LEU A 57 -26.87 16.50 31.26
CA LEU A 57 -25.45 16.54 30.92
C LEU A 57 -24.87 15.13 30.74
N VAL A 58 -25.10 14.24 31.70
CA VAL A 58 -24.51 12.89 31.70
C VAL A 58 -25.06 12.05 30.55
N LYS A 59 -26.38 12.07 30.32
CA LYS A 59 -27.00 11.27 29.24
C LYS A 59 -26.49 11.67 27.86
N ASN A 60 -26.21 12.96 27.64
CA ASN A 60 -25.71 13.50 26.38
C ASN A 60 -24.18 13.48 26.26
N LEU A 61 -23.47 13.00 27.28
CA LEU A 61 -22.02 12.86 27.24
C LEU A 61 -21.64 11.56 26.50
N ALA A 62 -20.65 11.67 25.62
CA ALA A 62 -20.03 10.55 24.94
C ALA A 62 -18.50 10.69 25.00
N VAL A 63 -17.82 9.65 25.48
CA VAL A 63 -16.35 9.59 25.49
C VAL A 63 -15.92 8.83 24.25
N ILE A 64 -15.38 9.54 23.26
CA ILE A 64 -15.07 9.00 21.94
C ILE A 64 -13.66 8.40 21.88
N SER A 65 -12.70 8.92 22.64
CA SER A 65 -11.29 8.50 22.58
C SER A 65 -10.91 7.65 23.78
N VAL A 66 -10.94 6.33 23.63
CA VAL A 66 -10.34 5.35 24.56
C VAL A 66 -9.03 4.76 24.01
N ASP A 67 -8.63 5.20 22.82
CA ASP A 67 -7.48 4.67 22.09
C ASP A 67 -6.15 5.02 22.77
N ALA A 68 -5.17 4.12 22.62
CA ALA A 68 -3.81 4.37 23.09
C ALA A 68 -3.11 5.47 22.28
N ASP A 69 -3.39 5.52 20.98
CA ASP A 69 -3.02 6.60 20.07
C ASP A 69 -4.31 7.18 19.44
N PRO A 70 -4.63 8.47 19.64
CA PRO A 70 -5.83 9.09 19.10
C PRO A 70 -5.85 9.20 17.57
N VAL A 71 -4.72 8.96 16.89
CA VAL A 71 -4.63 8.97 15.42
C VAL A 71 -4.97 7.60 14.81
N ASP A 72 -4.92 6.51 15.59
CA ASP A 72 -5.20 5.16 15.09
C ASP A 72 -6.60 4.99 14.47
N PRO A 73 -7.69 5.52 15.07
CA PRO A 73 -9.01 5.49 14.44
C PRO A 73 -9.04 6.22 13.10
N ILE A 74 -8.26 7.30 12.96
CA ILE A 74 -8.16 8.09 11.73
C ILE A 74 -7.38 7.29 10.67
N ARG A 75 -6.28 6.63 11.06
CA ARG A 75 -5.54 5.71 10.18
C ARG A 75 -6.46 4.61 9.65
N ALA A 76 -7.31 4.03 10.51
CA ALA A 76 -8.23 2.97 10.11
C ALA A 76 -9.22 3.41 9.01
N ILE A 77 -9.61 4.68 8.98
CA ILE A 77 -10.47 5.25 7.92
C ILE A 77 -9.75 5.31 6.58
N PHE A 78 -8.46 5.70 6.58
CA PHE A 78 -7.69 5.88 5.33
C PHE A 78 -7.04 4.58 4.83
N LYS A 79 -6.77 3.63 5.72
CA LYS A 79 -6.13 2.34 5.42
C LYS A 79 -6.69 1.60 4.20
N PRO A 80 -8.02 1.60 3.92
CA PRO A 80 -8.57 0.93 2.74
C PRO A 80 -8.24 1.61 1.40
N THR A 81 -7.83 2.87 1.41
CA THR A 81 -7.72 3.71 0.19
C THR A 81 -6.34 4.35 0.00
N VAL A 82 -5.45 4.19 0.97
CA VAL A 82 -4.17 4.89 1.06
C VAL A 82 -3.08 3.86 1.37
N SER A 83 -1.96 3.92 0.64
CA SER A 83 -0.81 3.06 0.91
C SER A 83 -0.31 3.23 2.35
N PRO A 84 0.09 2.14 3.05
CA PRO A 84 0.71 2.23 4.37
C PRO A 84 1.92 3.17 4.42
N LEU A 85 2.60 3.38 3.29
CA LEU A 85 3.79 4.24 3.19
C LEU A 85 3.50 5.74 3.38
N ILE A 86 2.26 6.18 3.13
CA ILE A 86 1.88 7.60 3.20
C ILE A 86 0.72 7.84 4.16
N ILE A 87 0.27 6.81 4.88
CA ILE A 87 -0.91 6.89 5.73
C ILE A 87 -0.77 7.95 6.83
N ASP A 88 0.40 8.03 7.45
CA ASP A 88 0.69 9.05 8.48
C ASP A 88 0.70 10.46 7.89
N LEU A 89 1.31 10.64 6.71
CA LEU A 89 1.32 11.93 6.01
C LEU A 89 -0.11 12.40 5.65
N VAL A 90 -0.97 11.48 5.22
CA VAL A 90 -2.39 11.78 4.94
C VAL A 90 -3.12 12.17 6.23
N CYS A 91 -2.92 11.44 7.32
CA CYS A 91 -3.50 11.75 8.62
C CYS A 91 -3.06 13.13 9.13
N GLU A 92 -1.76 13.42 9.13
CA GLU A 92 -1.19 14.70 9.56
C GLU A 92 -1.76 15.88 8.77
N ARG A 93 -1.83 15.74 7.44
CA ARG A 93 -2.43 16.75 6.57
C ARG A 93 -3.91 16.94 6.86
N ALA A 94 -4.68 15.86 7.04
CA ALA A 94 -6.11 15.93 7.33
C ALA A 94 -6.39 16.65 8.66
N ILE A 95 -5.65 16.30 9.71
CA ILE A 95 -5.73 16.93 11.03
C ILE A 95 -5.36 18.42 10.93
N GLY A 96 -4.23 18.73 10.28
CA GLY A 96 -3.78 20.11 10.09
C GLY A 96 -4.77 20.95 9.27
N ALA A 97 -5.38 20.36 8.23
CA ALA A 97 -6.40 21.01 7.40
C ALA A 97 -7.61 21.41 8.23
N ALA A 98 -8.14 20.47 9.01
CA ALA A 98 -9.33 20.66 9.81
C ALA A 98 -9.10 21.77 10.86
N LYS A 99 -7.93 21.74 11.51
CA LYS A 99 -7.54 22.77 12.48
C LYS A 99 -7.44 24.15 11.85
N GLU A 100 -6.69 24.30 10.75
CA GLU A 100 -6.50 25.60 10.11
C GLU A 100 -7.83 26.17 9.57
N ALA A 101 -8.71 25.31 9.05
CA ALA A 101 -10.04 25.71 8.60
C ALA A 101 -10.92 26.20 9.77
N ALA A 102 -10.90 25.49 10.90
CA ALA A 102 -11.60 25.92 12.12
C ALA A 102 -11.05 27.26 12.63
N ASP A 103 -9.72 27.39 12.75
CA ASP A 103 -9.06 28.61 13.22
C ASP A 103 -9.35 29.82 12.32
N ARG A 104 -9.51 29.61 11.01
CA ARG A 104 -9.90 30.64 10.06
C ARG A 104 -11.34 31.13 10.29
N LEU A 105 -12.27 30.22 10.56
CA LEU A 105 -13.67 30.57 10.87
C LEU A 105 -13.76 31.35 12.18
N ILE A 106 -13.02 30.91 13.21
CA ILE A 106 -12.95 31.59 14.50
C ILE A 106 -12.41 33.01 14.35
N ARG A 107 -11.29 33.18 13.62
CA ARG A 107 -10.73 34.52 13.33
C ARG A 107 -11.71 35.43 12.58
N ALA A 108 -12.59 34.85 11.78
CA ALA A 108 -13.64 35.57 11.05
C ALA A 108 -14.92 35.80 11.89
N GLY A 109 -14.94 35.42 13.16
CA GLY A 109 -16.11 35.53 14.04
C GLY A 109 -17.27 34.59 13.67
N LYS A 110 -16.99 33.52 12.91
CA LYS A 110 -17.98 32.53 12.48
C LYS A 110 -17.88 31.26 13.34
N PRO A 111 -18.98 30.48 13.48
CA PRO A 111 -18.91 29.16 14.09
C PRO A 111 -17.90 28.26 13.38
N ALA A 112 -17.11 27.51 14.14
CA ALA A 112 -16.10 26.57 13.63
C ALA A 112 -16.74 25.28 13.07
N ILE A 113 -17.65 25.44 12.12
CA ILE A 113 -18.37 24.34 11.46
C ILE A 113 -17.79 24.20 10.05
N LEU A 114 -17.21 23.05 9.77
CA LEU A 114 -16.63 22.74 8.46
C LEU A 114 -17.68 22.07 7.58
N ASP A 115 -17.66 22.42 6.30
CA ASP A 115 -18.42 21.72 5.27
C ASP A 115 -17.76 20.37 4.99
N VAL A 116 -18.51 19.29 5.18
CA VAL A 116 -18.00 17.92 5.05
C VAL A 116 -17.67 17.57 3.61
N ASP A 117 -18.47 18.04 2.64
CA ASP A 117 -18.29 17.71 1.22
C ASP A 117 -17.07 18.42 0.66
N ALA A 118 -16.90 19.71 1.00
CA ALA A 118 -15.74 20.50 0.63
C ALA A 118 -14.44 19.92 1.24
N PHE A 119 -14.48 19.54 2.51
CA PHE A 119 -13.35 18.92 3.17
C PHE A 119 -12.99 17.57 2.53
N GLN A 120 -13.97 16.70 2.30
CA GLN A 120 -13.75 15.41 1.66
C GLN A 120 -13.22 15.56 0.23
N ALA A 121 -13.71 16.54 -0.54
CA ALA A 121 -13.22 16.79 -1.89
C ALA A 121 -11.73 17.18 -1.89
N GLU A 122 -11.32 18.08 -0.99
CA GLU A 122 -9.91 18.49 -0.87
C GLU A 122 -9.03 17.33 -0.40
N GLN A 123 -9.50 16.54 0.57
CA GLN A 123 -8.76 15.36 1.05
C GLN A 123 -8.62 14.29 -0.03
N ARG A 124 -9.67 14.00 -0.81
CA ARG A 124 -9.61 13.06 -1.93
C ARG A 124 -8.61 13.53 -2.98
N ALA A 125 -8.62 14.82 -3.33
CA ALA A 125 -7.67 15.38 -4.28
C ALA A 125 -6.22 15.28 -3.77
N PHE A 126 -5.99 15.52 -2.47
CA PHE A 126 -4.68 15.35 -1.85
C PHE A 126 -4.22 13.90 -1.86
N VAL A 127 -5.08 12.96 -1.45
CA VAL A 127 -4.79 11.53 -1.49
C VAL A 127 -4.45 11.11 -2.92
N GLN A 128 -5.30 11.41 -3.91
CA GLN A 128 -5.04 11.08 -5.31
C GLN A 128 -3.70 11.63 -5.82
N LYS A 129 -3.35 12.87 -5.44
CA LYS A 129 -2.08 13.49 -5.85
C LYS A 129 -0.86 12.82 -5.21
N ASN A 130 -0.96 12.36 -3.97
CA ASN A 130 0.18 11.88 -3.18
C ASN A 130 0.25 10.35 -3.07
N ASN A 131 -0.80 9.64 -3.50
CA ASN A 131 -0.85 8.18 -3.55
C ASN A 131 -0.01 7.68 -4.72
N LEU A 132 1.32 7.92 -4.66
CA LEU A 132 2.37 7.66 -5.66
C LEU A 132 1.87 7.05 -6.99
N PRO A 133 1.11 7.80 -7.81
CA PRO A 133 0.38 7.20 -8.93
C PRO A 133 1.27 6.84 -10.12
N GLY A 134 2.58 7.13 -10.05
CA GLY A 134 3.49 7.07 -11.19
C GLY A 134 4.70 6.16 -11.03
N LEU A 135 4.94 5.56 -9.85
CA LEU A 135 6.15 4.77 -9.63
C LEU A 135 5.87 3.52 -8.79
N LEU A 136 6.19 2.36 -9.37
CA LEU A 136 6.33 1.11 -8.64
C LEU A 136 7.80 0.96 -8.24
N SER A 137 8.13 1.40 -7.03
CA SER A 137 9.49 1.25 -6.51
C SER A 137 9.76 -0.20 -6.12
N SER A 138 10.89 -0.75 -6.58
CA SER A 138 11.41 -2.04 -6.10
C SER A 138 12.02 -1.85 -4.73
N PHE A 139 11.51 -2.59 -3.74
CA PHE A 139 12.16 -2.72 -2.43
C PHE A 139 12.97 -4.01 -2.31
N THR A 140 12.99 -4.82 -3.38
CA THR A 140 13.73 -6.07 -3.44
C THR A 140 15.24 -5.82 -3.53
N LYS A 141 16.00 -6.42 -2.60
CA LYS A 141 17.47 -6.42 -2.63
C LYS A 141 17.99 -7.32 -3.74
N GLN A 142 19.23 -7.11 -4.15
CA GLN A 142 19.89 -8.03 -5.08
C GLN A 142 19.89 -9.45 -4.47
N PRO A 143 19.50 -10.49 -5.25
CA PRO A 143 19.53 -11.87 -4.78
C PRO A 143 20.95 -12.27 -4.36
N PRO A 144 21.11 -13.12 -3.34
CA PRO A 144 22.42 -13.67 -2.97
C PRO A 144 23.00 -14.47 -4.14
N VAL A 145 24.32 -14.46 -4.28
CA VAL A 145 25.03 -15.09 -5.40
C VAL A 145 24.70 -16.58 -5.48
N GLU A 146 24.57 -17.24 -4.34
CA GLU A 146 24.25 -18.66 -4.22
C GLU A 146 22.87 -18.98 -4.82
N ALA A 147 21.88 -18.09 -4.64
CA ALA A 147 20.55 -18.29 -5.23
C ALA A 147 20.57 -18.13 -6.77
N ILE A 148 21.43 -17.26 -7.28
CA ILE A 148 21.63 -17.08 -8.72
C ILE A 148 22.31 -18.32 -9.31
N GLU A 149 23.41 -18.77 -8.71
CA GLU A 149 24.15 -19.96 -9.14
C GLU A 149 23.27 -21.21 -9.11
N GLN A 150 22.48 -21.39 -8.05
CA GLN A 150 21.56 -22.51 -7.93
C GLN A 150 20.51 -22.48 -9.05
N LEU A 151 19.89 -21.33 -9.32
CA LEU A 151 18.85 -21.23 -10.35
C LEU A 151 19.42 -21.45 -11.76
N ILE A 152 20.67 -21.04 -12.02
CA ILE A 152 21.38 -21.37 -13.27
C ILE A 152 21.58 -22.88 -13.37
N ALA A 153 22.05 -23.53 -12.30
CA ALA A 153 22.29 -24.97 -12.26
C ALA A 153 21.01 -25.81 -12.45
N ASP A 154 19.88 -25.33 -11.93
CA ASP A 154 18.57 -25.96 -12.08
C ASP A 154 18.06 -25.92 -13.54
N ARG A 155 18.66 -25.08 -14.39
CA ARG A 155 18.34 -24.90 -15.82
C ARG A 155 16.83 -24.85 -16.10
N PRO A 156 16.08 -23.93 -15.46
CA PRO A 156 14.67 -23.73 -15.78
C PRO A 156 14.49 -23.31 -17.25
N ALA A 157 13.27 -23.44 -17.78
CA ALA A 157 13.01 -23.26 -19.21
C ALA A 157 13.57 -21.95 -19.81
N PHE A 158 13.49 -20.81 -19.10
CA PHE A 158 14.06 -19.56 -19.62
C PHE A 158 15.59 -19.59 -19.66
N VAL A 159 16.28 -20.20 -18.69
CA VAL A 159 17.73 -20.39 -18.71
C VAL A 159 18.13 -21.27 -19.89
N ARG A 160 17.40 -22.37 -20.11
CA ARG A 160 17.60 -23.22 -21.30
C ARG A 160 17.42 -22.43 -22.60
N GLN A 161 16.45 -21.52 -22.68
CA GLN A 161 16.31 -20.66 -23.85
C GLN A 161 17.48 -19.68 -24.03
N LEU A 162 18.04 -19.14 -22.95
CA LEU A 162 19.23 -18.29 -23.03
C LEU A 162 20.45 -19.08 -23.54
N GLU A 163 20.56 -20.35 -23.16
CA GLU A 163 21.60 -21.26 -23.67
C GLU A 163 21.39 -21.57 -25.16
N LEU A 164 20.14 -21.79 -25.61
CA LEU A 164 19.82 -22.04 -27.02
C LEU A 164 20.26 -20.90 -27.95
N ILE A 165 20.25 -19.66 -27.46
CA ILE A 165 20.72 -18.50 -28.21
C ILE A 165 22.16 -18.11 -27.85
N GLU A 166 22.84 -18.90 -27.02
CA GLU A 166 24.22 -18.68 -26.58
C GLU A 166 24.43 -17.29 -25.95
N VAL A 167 23.55 -16.91 -25.01
CA VAL A 167 23.79 -15.72 -24.18
C VAL A 167 25.03 -15.95 -23.32
N GLY A 168 25.94 -14.97 -23.27
CA GLY A 168 27.14 -15.07 -22.45
C GLY A 168 26.84 -15.08 -20.94
N ASP A 169 27.73 -15.70 -20.17
CA ASP A 169 27.55 -15.99 -18.73
C ASP A 169 27.14 -14.76 -17.90
N GLU A 170 27.80 -13.61 -18.09
CA GLU A 170 27.47 -12.38 -17.37
C GLU A 170 26.03 -11.90 -17.64
N ALA A 171 25.57 -12.06 -18.88
CA ALA A 171 24.22 -11.69 -19.26
C ALA A 171 23.19 -12.71 -18.76
N CYS A 172 23.57 -13.99 -18.66
CA CYS A 172 22.75 -15.02 -18.01
C CYS A 172 22.58 -14.73 -16.51
N VAL A 173 23.67 -14.42 -15.79
CA VAL A 173 23.65 -14.01 -14.38
C VAL A 173 22.73 -12.80 -14.17
N ARG A 174 22.82 -11.79 -15.04
CA ARG A 174 21.92 -10.63 -14.98
C ARG A 174 20.46 -11.02 -15.21
N ALA A 175 20.18 -11.87 -16.21
CA ALA A 175 18.83 -12.33 -16.52
C ALA A 175 18.17 -13.05 -15.33
N VAL A 176 18.94 -13.91 -14.66
CA VAL A 176 18.51 -14.65 -13.47
C VAL A 176 18.29 -13.72 -12.29
N SER A 177 19.17 -12.73 -12.10
CA SER A 177 18.99 -11.70 -11.07
C SER A 177 17.72 -10.88 -11.29
N ASP A 178 17.49 -10.42 -12.53
CA ASP A 178 16.30 -9.63 -12.88
C ASP A 178 15.01 -10.45 -12.73
N TYR A 179 15.04 -11.72 -13.12
CA TYR A 179 13.93 -12.66 -12.95
C TYR A 179 13.55 -12.82 -11.47
N LEU A 180 14.53 -13.15 -10.61
CA LEU A 180 14.28 -13.32 -9.17
C LEU A 180 13.76 -12.04 -8.52
N ARG A 181 14.32 -10.88 -8.89
CA ARG A 181 13.87 -9.58 -8.37
C ARG A 181 12.45 -9.24 -8.80
N THR A 182 12.11 -9.55 -10.05
CA THR A 182 10.77 -9.34 -10.59
C THR A 182 9.73 -10.18 -9.85
N LEU A 183 10.01 -11.46 -9.60
CA LEU A 183 9.08 -12.32 -8.85
C LEU A 183 8.87 -11.82 -7.41
N ALA A 184 9.93 -11.39 -6.75
CA ALA A 184 9.84 -10.81 -5.42
C ALA A 184 9.07 -9.48 -5.41
N ASP A 185 9.31 -8.59 -6.38
CA ASP A 185 8.55 -7.35 -6.53
C ASP A 185 7.06 -7.63 -6.78
N ILE A 186 6.72 -8.61 -7.62
CA ILE A 186 5.32 -9.05 -7.83
C ILE A 186 4.69 -9.50 -6.51
N SER A 187 5.38 -10.33 -5.71
CA SER A 187 4.88 -10.77 -4.40
C SER A 187 4.65 -9.60 -3.46
N ILE A 188 5.64 -8.72 -3.30
CA ILE A 188 5.58 -7.56 -2.39
C ILE A 188 4.49 -6.59 -2.82
N TRP A 189 4.39 -6.27 -4.12
CA TRP A 189 3.39 -5.36 -4.64
C TRP A 189 1.98 -5.97 -4.56
N GLY A 190 1.83 -7.27 -4.78
CA GLY A 190 0.58 -7.99 -4.64
C GLY A 190 0.10 -8.01 -3.17
N GLU A 191 0.97 -8.39 -2.24
CA GLU A 191 0.69 -8.39 -0.79
C GLU A 191 0.35 -6.98 -0.27
N SER A 192 0.94 -5.95 -0.87
CA SER A 192 0.70 -4.54 -0.52
C SER A 192 -0.51 -3.92 -1.24
N GLY A 193 -1.21 -4.67 -2.10
CA GLY A 193 -2.35 -4.19 -2.88
C GLY A 193 -1.99 -3.13 -3.93
N LEU A 194 -0.74 -3.06 -4.36
CA LEU A 194 -0.26 -2.12 -5.38
C LEU A 194 -0.57 -2.63 -6.80
N ILE A 195 -0.61 -3.94 -7.00
CA ILE A 195 -0.96 -4.58 -8.27
C ILE A 195 -2.04 -5.63 -8.02
N PHE A 196 -2.88 -5.87 -9.03
CA PHE A 196 -3.90 -6.92 -9.02
C PHE A 196 -3.60 -7.93 -10.12
N GLU A 197 -4.06 -9.17 -9.96
CA GLU A 197 -3.79 -10.28 -10.89
C GLU A 197 -4.15 -9.93 -12.34
N LYS A 198 -5.29 -9.26 -12.56
CA LYS A 198 -5.70 -8.81 -13.89
C LYS A 198 -4.71 -7.81 -14.52
N ASN A 199 -4.13 -6.89 -13.72
CA ASN A 199 -3.15 -5.94 -14.22
C ASN A 199 -1.89 -6.66 -14.70
N LEU A 200 -1.53 -7.77 -14.06
CA LEU A 200 -0.40 -8.61 -14.49
C LEU A 200 -0.73 -9.43 -15.75
N SER A 201 -1.95 -9.97 -15.87
CA SER A 201 -2.34 -10.69 -17.09
C SER A 201 -2.37 -9.77 -18.31
N ASP A 202 -2.97 -8.59 -18.17
CA ASP A 202 -3.05 -7.60 -19.25
C ASP A 202 -1.64 -7.09 -19.63
N TRP A 203 -0.75 -6.96 -18.64
CA TRP A 203 0.65 -6.62 -18.85
C TRP A 203 1.43 -7.70 -19.59
N ASP A 204 1.26 -8.96 -19.19
CA ASP A 204 1.91 -10.07 -19.85
C ASP A 204 1.50 -10.16 -21.32
N ASP A 205 0.21 -9.94 -21.63
CA ASP A 205 -0.30 -9.92 -23.00
C ASP A 205 0.31 -8.77 -23.82
N ASP A 206 0.48 -7.57 -23.23
CA ASP A 206 1.21 -6.45 -23.86
C ASP A 206 2.68 -6.80 -24.14
N LEU A 207 3.36 -7.44 -23.19
CA LEU A 207 4.74 -7.88 -23.38
C LEU A 207 4.87 -8.95 -24.48
N VAL A 208 3.95 -9.91 -24.54
CA VAL A 208 3.91 -10.91 -25.61
C VAL A 208 3.73 -10.22 -26.97
N GLY A 209 2.77 -9.29 -27.09
CA GLY A 209 2.56 -8.55 -28.34
C GLY A 209 3.78 -7.73 -28.78
N ARG A 210 4.50 -7.10 -27.84
CA ARG A 210 5.77 -6.39 -28.13
C ARG A 210 6.85 -7.35 -28.58
N TYR A 211 6.98 -8.49 -27.92
CA TYR A 211 7.91 -9.54 -28.32
C TYR A 211 7.61 -10.03 -29.73
N GLU A 212 6.35 -10.29 -30.07
CA GLU A 212 5.94 -10.74 -31.41
C GLU A 212 6.34 -9.73 -32.49
N HIS A 213 6.14 -8.43 -32.23
CA HIS A 213 6.56 -7.37 -33.14
C HIS A 213 8.08 -7.36 -33.35
N VAL A 214 8.86 -7.41 -32.27
CA VAL A 214 10.33 -7.46 -32.33
C VAL A 214 10.80 -8.74 -33.05
N SER A 215 10.18 -9.87 -32.76
CA SER A 215 10.53 -11.18 -33.33
C SER A 215 10.26 -11.21 -34.84
N ALA A 216 9.10 -10.71 -35.28
CA ALA A 216 8.76 -10.60 -36.70
C ALA A 216 9.72 -9.67 -37.45
N GLU A 217 10.02 -8.48 -36.88
CA GLU A 217 10.95 -7.53 -37.49
C GLU A 217 12.36 -8.14 -37.65
N VAL A 218 12.86 -8.85 -36.62
CA VAL A 218 14.16 -9.55 -36.68
C VAL A 218 14.10 -10.71 -37.67
N HIS A 219 12.97 -11.41 -37.79
CA HIS A 219 12.79 -12.47 -38.77
C HIS A 219 12.96 -11.95 -40.20
N ASP A 220 12.33 -10.82 -40.52
CA ASP A 220 12.35 -10.25 -41.86
C ASP A 220 13.71 -9.63 -42.21
N ILE A 221 14.29 -8.85 -41.29
CA ILE A 221 15.51 -8.07 -41.58
C ILE A 221 16.78 -8.93 -41.45
N GLN A 222 16.79 -9.91 -40.54
CA GLN A 222 17.99 -10.68 -40.20
C GLN A 222 17.91 -12.14 -40.68
N ALA A 223 17.11 -12.42 -41.72
CA ALA A 223 16.88 -13.76 -42.25
C ALA A 223 18.18 -14.53 -42.62
N GLY A 224 19.23 -13.82 -43.03
CA GLY A 224 20.52 -14.41 -43.40
C GLY A 224 21.42 -14.81 -42.23
N HIS A 225 21.05 -14.45 -40.98
CA HIS A 225 21.82 -14.80 -39.79
C HIS A 225 21.35 -16.13 -39.16
N PRO A 226 22.26 -16.86 -38.47
CA PRO A 226 21.89 -18.03 -37.69
C PRO A 226 20.76 -17.74 -36.70
N ALA A 227 19.92 -18.75 -36.43
CA ALA A 227 18.80 -18.65 -35.52
C ALA A 227 19.24 -18.22 -34.09
N THR A 228 20.42 -18.65 -33.63
CA THR A 228 21.02 -18.22 -32.36
C THR A 228 21.31 -16.71 -32.34
N VAL A 229 21.89 -16.17 -33.41
CA VAL A 229 22.17 -14.73 -33.57
C VAL A 229 20.88 -13.92 -33.57
N ARG A 230 19.88 -14.37 -34.34
CA ARG A 230 18.56 -13.73 -34.40
C ARG A 230 17.90 -13.70 -33.03
N GLY A 231 17.94 -14.82 -32.31
CA GLY A 231 17.40 -14.90 -30.95
C GLY A 231 18.09 -13.95 -29.97
N ARG A 232 19.42 -13.80 -30.04
CA ARG A 232 20.13 -12.78 -29.24
C ARG A 232 19.70 -11.35 -29.57
N ILE A 233 19.41 -11.05 -30.85
CA ILE A 233 18.94 -9.73 -31.25
C ILE A 233 17.55 -9.46 -30.68
N VAL A 234 16.63 -10.42 -30.78
CA VAL A 234 15.28 -10.33 -30.19
C VAL A 234 15.38 -10.09 -28.68
N TYR A 235 16.14 -10.94 -27.97
CA TYR A 235 16.35 -10.83 -26.53
C TYR A 235 16.86 -9.45 -26.11
N ARG A 236 17.92 -8.94 -26.78
CA ARG A 236 18.50 -7.63 -26.48
C ARG A 236 17.55 -6.47 -26.77
N ARG A 237 16.75 -6.55 -27.83
CA ARG A 237 15.75 -5.53 -28.16
C ARG A 237 14.63 -5.51 -27.12
N CYS A 238 14.14 -6.67 -26.72
CA CYS A 238 13.15 -6.77 -25.64
C CYS A 238 13.70 -6.24 -24.30
N ALA A 239 14.97 -6.51 -23.97
CA ALA A 239 15.62 -6.00 -22.77
C ALA A 239 15.75 -4.46 -22.72
N GLN A 240 15.66 -3.78 -23.87
CA GLN A 240 15.69 -2.31 -23.95
C GLN A 240 14.31 -1.68 -23.79
N LEU A 241 13.24 -2.47 -23.85
CA LEU A 241 11.88 -1.97 -23.65
C LEU A 241 11.68 -1.56 -22.19
N GLN A 242 10.98 -0.45 -21.98
CA GLN A 242 10.58 0.05 -20.66
C GLN A 242 9.10 0.46 -20.67
N PRO A 243 8.16 -0.46 -20.98
CA PRO A 243 6.76 -0.11 -20.93
C PRO A 243 6.31 0.13 -19.47
N PRO A 244 5.31 0.98 -19.25
CA PRO A 244 4.76 1.21 -17.92
C PRO A 244 3.74 0.11 -17.54
N LEU A 245 3.82 -0.41 -16.31
CA LEU A 245 2.80 -1.31 -15.77
C LEU A 245 1.62 -0.48 -15.29
N ASP A 246 0.46 -0.57 -15.95
CA ASP A 246 -0.76 0.16 -15.56
C ASP A 246 -0.50 1.68 -15.41
N GLY A 247 0.21 2.24 -16.40
CA GLY A 247 0.59 3.65 -16.43
C GLY A 247 1.71 4.06 -15.45
N ARG A 248 2.22 3.13 -14.64
CA ARG A 248 3.27 3.38 -13.65
C ARG A 248 4.65 2.98 -14.17
N VAL A 249 5.64 3.82 -13.89
CA VAL A 249 7.04 3.50 -14.16
C VAL A 249 7.45 2.33 -13.27
N VAL A 250 8.10 1.35 -13.88
CA VAL A 250 8.64 0.17 -13.19
C VAL A 250 10.18 0.23 -13.13
N PRO A 251 10.81 -0.49 -12.19
CA PRO A 251 12.25 -0.60 -12.11
C PRO A 251 12.83 -1.25 -13.38
N GLY A 252 14.06 -0.89 -13.75
CA GLY A 252 14.68 -1.36 -15.01
C GLY A 252 14.76 -2.89 -15.14
N HIS A 253 14.96 -3.62 -14.04
CA HIS A 253 15.00 -5.09 -14.03
C HIS A 253 13.63 -5.74 -14.22
N PHE A 254 12.55 -5.03 -13.91
CA PHE A 254 11.20 -5.61 -13.83
C PHE A 254 10.70 -6.09 -15.19
N VAL A 255 10.88 -5.26 -16.22
CA VAL A 255 10.45 -5.59 -17.60
C VAL A 255 11.25 -6.78 -18.12
N HIS A 256 12.56 -6.75 -17.93
CA HIS A 256 13.45 -7.82 -18.40
C HIS A 256 13.19 -9.15 -17.66
N GLY A 257 12.99 -9.11 -16.35
CA GLY A 257 12.59 -10.28 -15.58
C GLY A 257 11.19 -10.80 -15.94
N SER A 258 10.26 -9.92 -16.30
CA SER A 258 8.92 -10.30 -16.79
C SER A 258 9.00 -11.07 -18.10
N PHE A 259 9.81 -10.59 -19.05
CA PHE A 259 10.11 -11.33 -20.28
C PHE A 259 10.70 -12.72 -20.00
N ASN A 260 11.60 -12.83 -19.03
CA ASN A 260 12.18 -14.12 -18.63
C ASN A 260 11.14 -15.03 -17.94
N ALA A 261 10.19 -14.48 -17.18
CA ALA A 261 9.07 -15.24 -16.63
C ALA A 261 8.14 -15.78 -17.73
N LEU A 262 7.85 -14.96 -18.76
CA LEU A 262 7.08 -15.39 -19.93
C LEU A 262 7.81 -16.47 -20.75
N ALA A 263 9.13 -16.32 -20.91
CA ALA A 263 9.97 -17.36 -21.53
C ALA A 263 9.97 -18.65 -20.70
N HIS A 264 9.98 -18.55 -19.37
CA HIS A 264 9.90 -19.70 -18.47
C HIS A 264 8.57 -20.45 -18.62
N GLY A 265 7.46 -19.71 -18.69
CA GLY A 265 6.13 -20.25 -18.97
C GLY A 265 5.89 -20.66 -20.43
N LEU A 266 6.91 -20.60 -21.29
CA LEU A 266 6.86 -20.91 -22.72
C LEU A 266 5.83 -20.10 -23.52
N ARG A 267 5.35 -18.97 -22.96
CA ARG A 267 4.45 -18.03 -23.63
C ARG A 267 5.14 -17.28 -24.77
N LEU A 268 6.45 -17.19 -24.71
CA LEU A 268 7.33 -16.71 -25.77
C LEU A 268 8.63 -17.51 -25.78
N GLY A 269 9.44 -17.33 -26.81
CA GLY A 269 10.80 -17.83 -26.74
C GLY A 269 11.82 -17.18 -27.66
N TRP A 270 13.08 -17.20 -27.23
CA TRP A 270 14.11 -16.40 -27.90
C TRP A 270 14.61 -17.03 -29.20
N HIS A 271 14.71 -18.36 -29.26
CA HIS A 271 15.05 -19.07 -30.48
C HIS A 271 13.80 -19.30 -31.33
N PRO A 272 13.80 -19.11 -32.66
CA PRO A 272 12.64 -19.39 -33.52
C PRO A 272 12.03 -20.78 -33.29
N ASP A 273 12.89 -21.80 -33.16
CA ASP A 273 12.50 -23.19 -32.94
C ASP A 273 12.49 -23.61 -31.45
N TYR A 274 12.33 -22.66 -30.51
CA TYR A 274 12.46 -22.95 -29.07
C TYR A 274 11.52 -24.06 -28.59
N GLN A 275 10.31 -24.16 -29.15
CA GLN A 275 9.34 -25.19 -28.77
C GLN A 275 9.90 -26.59 -29.05
N THR A 276 10.39 -26.83 -30.27
CA THR A 276 10.99 -28.11 -30.67
C THR A 276 12.30 -28.39 -29.95
N LEU A 277 13.12 -27.37 -29.69
CA LEU A 277 14.42 -27.53 -29.04
C LEU A 277 14.32 -27.75 -27.52
N LEU A 278 13.18 -27.41 -26.90
CA LEU A 278 12.97 -27.57 -25.46
C LEU A 278 12.09 -28.76 -25.09
N GLU A 279 11.36 -29.34 -26.05
CA GLU A 279 10.62 -30.58 -25.88
C GLU A 279 11.53 -31.67 -25.29
N PRO A 280 11.05 -32.46 -24.31
CA PRO A 280 11.78 -33.64 -23.88
C PRO A 280 11.88 -34.59 -25.07
N ALA A 281 13.09 -35.09 -25.35
CA ALA A 281 13.29 -36.11 -26.37
C ALA A 281 12.37 -37.31 -26.04
N THR A 282 11.41 -37.56 -26.94
CA THR A 282 10.47 -38.69 -26.85
C THR A 282 11.21 -40.03 -26.79
#